data_AF-A0A7C4FQ50-F1
#
_entry.id   AF-A0A7C4FQ50-F1
#
_cell.length_a   1.000
_cell.length_b   1.000
_cell.length_c   1.000
_cell.angle_alpha   90.00
_cell.angle_beta   90.00
_cell.angle_gamma   90.00
#
_symmetry.space_group_name_H-M   'P 1'
#
loop_
_entity.id
_entity.type
_entity.pdbx_description
1 polymer ?
#
loop_
_entity_poly.entity_id
_entity_poly.type
_entity_poly.pdbx_seq_one_letter_code
_entity_poly.pdbx_strand_id
1 'polypeptide(L)' 'MARRSSPSFKGADLLGKIASGLVLPILGGFFLGKYADEYFGTFPWITLILMMFGIISGLTWLYKSLNDDDKKQ' A
#
# COMPACT_ATOMS: atom_id res chain seq x y z
N MET A 1 -15.08 -28.28 -4.90
CA MET A 1 -14.48 -27.01 -5.40
C MET A 1 -12.97 -27.11 -5.21
N ALA A 2 -12.23 -27.46 -6.26
CA ALA A 2 -10.81 -27.79 -6.15
C ALA A 2 -9.98 -26.53 -5.87
N ARG A 3 -9.34 -26.49 -4.70
CA ARG A 3 -8.34 -25.48 -4.33
C ARG A 3 -7.13 -25.72 -5.23
N ARG A 4 -7.02 -25.00 -6.36
CA ARG A 4 -5.86 -25.10 -7.25
C ARG A 4 -4.62 -24.63 -6.48
N SER A 5 -3.76 -25.57 -6.12
CA SER A 5 -2.37 -25.31 -5.74
C SER A 5 -1.59 -24.95 -7.00
N SER A 6 -1.44 -23.67 -7.29
CA SER A 6 -0.52 -23.18 -8.33
C SER A 6 0.93 -23.45 -7.91
N PRO A 7 1.85 -23.69 -8.87
CA PRO A 7 3.27 -23.87 -8.59
C PRO A 7 3.79 -22.64 -7.83
N SER A 8 4.32 -22.90 -6.63
CA SER A 8 4.58 -21.91 -5.60
C SER A 8 5.77 -21.02 -5.97
N PHE A 9 5.53 -19.98 -6.75
CA PHE A 9 6.41 -18.81 -6.82
C PHE A 9 6.20 -17.99 -5.55
N LYS A 10 6.68 -18.49 -4.40
CA LYS A 10 6.59 -17.80 -3.11
C LYS A 10 7.07 -16.34 -3.17
N GLY A 11 8.04 -16.04 -4.04
CA GLY A 11 8.49 -14.68 -4.30
C GLY A 11 7.42 -13.79 -4.94
N ALA A 12 6.63 -14.30 -5.89
CA ALA A 12 5.59 -13.53 -6.57
C ALA A 12 4.41 -13.22 -5.65
N ASP A 13 3.99 -14.17 -4.81
CA ASP A 13 2.93 -13.95 -3.82
C ASP A 13 3.33 -12.92 -2.76
N LEU A 14 4.60 -12.96 -2.30
CA LEU A 14 5.14 -11.99 -1.36
C LEU A 14 5.21 -10.59 -1.99
N LEU A 15 5.70 -10.50 -3.23
CA LEU A 15 5.70 -9.26 -4.01
C LEU A 15 4.29 -8.71 -4.21
N GLY A 16 3.31 -9.55 -4.53
CA GLY A 16 1.92 -9.15 -4.67
C GLY A 16 1.34 -8.58 -3.38
N LYS A 17 1.59 -9.24 -2.24
CA LYS A 17 1.20 -8.74 -0.91
C LYS A 17 1.83 -7.38 -0.60
N ILE A 18 3.16 -7.27 -0.71
CA ILE A 18 3.89 -6.03 -0.41
C ILE A 18 3.45 -4.91 -1.34
N ALA A 19 3.30 -5.18 -2.64
CA ALA A 19 2.83 -4.21 -3.63
C ALA A 19 1.42 -3.73 -3.29
N SER A 20 0.49 -4.65 -2.99
CA SER A 20 -0.88 -4.26 -2.62
C SER A 20 -0.94 -3.45 -1.32
N GLY A 21 -0.06 -3.72 -0.35
CA GLY A 21 -0.07 -3.04 0.95
C GLY A 21 0.68 -1.70 0.97
N LEU A 22 1.73 -1.53 0.17
CA LEU A 22 2.54 -0.32 0.15
C LEU A 22 2.28 0.53 -1.09
N VAL A 23 2.27 -0.08 -2.28
CA VAL A 23 2.25 0.65 -3.55
C VAL A 23 0.86 1.24 -3.81
N LEU A 24 -0.22 0.49 -3.54
CA LEU A 24 -1.58 0.99 -3.71
C LEU A 24 -1.89 2.25 -2.88
N PRO A 25 -1.62 2.30 -1.56
CA PRO A 25 -1.92 3.50 -0.77
C PRO A 25 -1.01 4.68 -1.12
N ILE A 26 0.26 4.45 -1.49
CA ILE A 26 1.16 5.53 -1.94
C ILE A 26 0.68 6.12 -3.27
N LEU A 27 0.40 5.28 -4.26
CA LEU A 27 -0.13 5.74 -5.56
C LEU A 27 -1.51 6.38 -5.41
N GLY A 28 -2.39 5.78 -4.59
CA GLY A 28 -3.70 6.34 -4.28
C GLY A 28 -3.59 7.73 -3.65
N GLY A 29 -2.71 7.89 -2.66
CA GLY A 29 -2.43 9.18 -2.02
C GLY A 29 -1.85 10.20 -2.99
N PHE A 30 -0.92 9.79 -3.85
CA PHE A 30 -0.34 10.67 -4.87
C PHE A 30 -1.36 11.15 -5.91
N PHE A 31 -2.16 10.25 -6.48
CA PHE A 31 -3.16 10.62 -7.50
C PHE A 31 -4.29 11.47 -6.92
N LEU A 32 -4.81 11.10 -5.74
CA LEU A 32 -5.81 11.90 -5.03
C LEU A 32 -5.26 13.26 -4.61
N GLY A 33 -4.04 13.28 -4.10
CA GLY A 33 -3.35 14.50 -3.70
C GLY A 33 -3.14 15.44 -4.88
N LYS A 34 -2.66 14.91 -6.02
CA LYS A 34 -2.46 15.68 -7.23
C LYS A 34 -3.78 16.27 -7.75
N TYR A 35 -4.83 15.46 -7.80
CA TYR A 35 -6.15 15.93 -8.25
C TYR A 35 -6.69 17.03 -7.32
N ALA A 36 -6.50 16.90 -6.00
CA ALA A 36 -6.88 17.91 -5.05
C ALA A 36 -6.05 19.20 -5.19
N ASP A 37 -4.72 19.11 -5.29
CA ASP A 37 -3.87 20.29 -5.47
C ASP A 37 -4.20 21.05 -6.77
N GLU A 38 -4.51 20.33 -7.85
CA GLU A 38 -4.91 20.90 -9.14
C GLU A 38 -6.29 21.58 -9.06
N TYR A 39 -7.21 21.05 -8.25
CA TYR A 39 -8.52 21.66 -7.98
C TYR A 39 -8.44 22.92 -7.11
N PHE A 40 -7.56 22.91 -6.09
CA PHE A 40 -7.40 24.04 -5.17
C PHE A 40 -6.40 25.10 -5.66
N GLY A 41 -5.68 24.84 -6.76
CA GLY A 41 -4.66 25.74 -7.29
C GLY A 41 -3.48 25.96 -6.32
N THR A 42 -3.32 25.09 -5.34
CA THR A 42 -2.26 25.15 -4.34
C THR A 42 -0.99 24.52 -4.88
N PHE A 43 0.17 25.07 -4.52
CA PHE A 43 1.45 24.34 -4.57
C PHE A 43 1.29 22.96 -3.92
N PRO A 44 2.13 21.93 -4.20
CA PRO A 44 1.80 20.50 -4.01
C PRO A 44 1.78 20.04 -2.53
N TRP A 45 1.06 20.75 -1.68
CA TRP A 45 0.96 20.61 -0.23
C TRP A 45 -0.01 19.51 0.13
N ILE A 46 -1.17 19.43 -0.55
CA ILE A 46 -2.16 18.37 -0.29
C ILE A 46 -1.58 17.03 -0.73
N THR A 47 -0.90 16.99 -1.88
CA THR A 47 -0.16 15.82 -2.35
C THR A 47 0.88 15.37 -1.33
N LEU A 48 1.65 16.29 -0.75
CA LEU A 48 2.67 15.95 0.25
C LEU A 48 2.05 15.30 1.49
N ILE A 49 0.95 15.87 2.00
CA ILE A 49 0.25 15.35 3.18
C ILE A 49 -0.38 13.99 2.87
N LEU A 50 -1.12 13.85 1.77
CA LEU A 50 -1.74 12.58 1.37
C LEU A 50 -0.71 11.49 1.08
N MET A 51 0.43 11.84 0.49
CA MET A 51 1.51 10.90 0.27
C MET A 51 2.17 10.47 1.58
N MET A 52 2.39 11.38 2.53
CA MET A 52 2.83 11.03 3.89
C MET A 52 1.87 10.06 4.56
N PHE A 53 0.56 10.32 4.49
CA PHE A 53 -0.46 9.39 5.01
C PHE A 53 -0.42 8.04 4.29
N GLY A 54 -0.25 8.02 2.97
CA GLY A 54 -0.10 6.79 2.19
C GLY A 54 1.10 5.95 2.63
N ILE A 55 2.24 6.60 2.88
CA ILE A 55 3.46 5.95 3.38
C ILE A 55 3.23 5.39 4.79
N ILE A 56 2.69 6.20 5.71
CA ILE A 56 2.43 5.78 7.09
C ILE A 56 1.42 4.62 7.13
N SER A 57 0.35 4.70 6.33
CA SER A 57 -0.66 3.64 6.22
C SER A 57 -0.05 2.34 5.73
N GLY A 58 0.76 2.40 4.66
CA GLY A 58 1.45 1.24 4.12
C GLY A 58 2.44 0.63 5.12
N LEU A 59 3.23 1.46 5.81
CA LEU A 59 4.16 0.99 6.84
C LEU A 59 3.43 0.36 8.04
N THR A 60 2.31 0.96 8.47
CA THR A 60 1.48 0.41 9.55
C THR A 60 0.86 -0.92 9.16
N TRP A 61 0.39 -1.05 7.91
CA TRP A 61 -0.11 -2.32 7.38
C TRP A 61 0.98 -3.39 7.32
N LEU A 62 2.18 -3.03 6.85
CA LEU A 62 3.33 -3.94 6.82
C LEU A 62 3.70 -4.40 8.22
N TYR A 63 3.82 -3.47 9.17
CA TYR A 63 4.15 -3.77 10.56
C TYR A 63 3.11 -4.69 11.20
N LYS A 64 1.81 -4.43 10.93
CA LYS A 64 0.72 -5.29 11.40
C LYS A 64 0.77 -6.68 10.75
N SER A 65 1.04 -6.77 9.45
CA SER A 65 1.16 -8.07 8.76
C SER A 65 2.31 -8.89 9.32
N LEU A 66 3.45 -8.26 9.65
CA LEU A 66 4.60 -8.95 10.25
C LEU A 66 4.30 -9.42 11.68
N ASN A 67 3.63 -8.60 12.50
CA ASN A 67 3.25 -8.98 13.86
C ASN A 67 2.12 -10.02 13.92
N ASP A 68 1.18 -9.99 12.98
CA ASP A 68 0.12 -11.02 12.89
C ASP A 68 0.68 -12.36 12.41
N ASP A 69 1.75 -12.36 11.60
CA ASP A 69 2.47 -13.57 11.21
C ASP A 69 3.28 -14.18 12.38
N ASP A 70 3.77 -13.35 13.31
CA ASP A 70 4.48 -13.77 14.55
C ASP A 70 3.54 -14.43 15.57
N LYS A 71 2.30 -13.92 15.72
CA LYS A 71 1.30 -14.50 16.66
C LYS A 71 0.63 -15.78 16.17
N LYS A 72 0.91 -16.21 14.94
CA LYS A 72 0.31 -17.41 14.32
C LYS A 72 1.27 -18.60 14.19
N GLN A 73 2.54 -18.44 14.59
CA GLN A 73 3.45 -19.57 14.83
C GLN A 73 3.30 -20.08 16.26
#